data_AF-A0A6P7XWY0-F1
#
_entry.id   AF-A0A6P7XWY0-F1
#
_cell.length_a   1.000
_cell.length_b   1.000
_cell.length_c   1.000
_cell.angle_alpha   90.00
_cell.angle_beta   90.00
_cell.angle_gamma   90.00
#
_symmetry.space_group_name_H-M   'P 1'
#
loop_
_entity.id
_entity.type
_entity.pdbx_description
1 polymer ?
#
loop_
_entity_poly.entity_id
_entity_poly.type
_entity_poly.pdbx_seq_one_letter_code
_entity_poly.pdbx_strand_id
1 'polypeptide(L)'
;MDLSPIIQLNVGGEIYTTTLNTLKKCPGSKLAEMFSGQFKPKTDSEGRYFIDREGTYFKYILEYLRSSLVPTQFIQDVYKEALFYEIEPLVKQLEDTPQIFGELVGRKQFLARVPNYYENIEVMIRIARAEAVASRHSNVIVCVVKTEEDVAKCQDALNTLDTDKKSVVKFGPWKATPSIGDLLDCIKIDIEARGHKIFHQTHVAEKGFRLKSYDFFFKFVFTWW
;
A
#
# COMPACT_ATOMS: atom_id res chain seq x y z
N MET A 1 2.96 -46.89 3.66
CA MET A 1 2.91 -45.41 3.67
C MET A 1 4.15 -44.95 2.96
N ASP A 2 4.01 -44.25 1.84
CA ASP A 2 5.15 -43.69 1.15
C ASP A 2 5.72 -42.56 2.03
N LEU A 3 6.93 -42.76 2.56
CA LEU A 3 7.57 -41.79 3.45
C LEU A 3 8.13 -40.68 2.59
N SER A 4 7.41 -39.55 2.54
CA SER A 4 7.86 -38.38 1.80
C SER A 4 9.21 -37.89 2.36
N PRO A 5 10.24 -37.69 1.50
CA PRO A 5 11.55 -37.26 1.96
C PRO A 5 11.49 -35.94 2.73
N ILE A 6 12.22 -35.88 3.85
CA ILE A 6 12.47 -34.64 4.58
C ILE A 6 13.52 -33.84 3.80
N ILE A 7 13.27 -32.55 3.66
CA ILE A 7 14.13 -31.61 2.95
C ILE A 7 14.32 -30.35 3.78
N GLN A 8 15.48 -29.72 3.58
CA GLN A 8 15.80 -28.42 4.16
C GLN A 8 15.86 -27.35 3.07
N LEU A 9 15.27 -26.21 3.37
CA LEU A 9 15.26 -25.02 2.54
C LEU A 9 16.04 -23.92 3.25
N ASN A 10 16.82 -23.16 2.49
CA ASN A 10 17.39 -21.88 2.90
C ASN A 10 16.68 -20.79 2.08
N VAL A 11 15.80 -20.03 2.74
CA VAL A 11 15.01 -18.95 2.12
C VAL A 11 15.60 -17.61 2.55
N GLY A 12 16.47 -17.06 1.72
CA GLY A 12 17.12 -15.77 2.00
C GLY A 12 17.94 -15.73 3.30
N GLY A 13 18.44 -16.88 3.76
CA GLY A 13 19.17 -17.04 5.02
C GLY A 13 18.38 -17.72 6.13
N GLU A 14 17.04 -17.84 6.01
CA GLU A 14 16.22 -18.53 6.99
C GLU A 14 16.08 -20.02 6.66
N ILE A 15 16.33 -20.88 7.65
CA ILE A 15 16.32 -22.32 7.46
C ILE A 15 14.96 -22.91 7.83
N TYR A 16 14.36 -23.60 6.87
CA TYR A 16 13.09 -24.29 7.02
C TYR A 16 13.26 -25.79 6.78
N THR A 17 12.59 -26.62 7.59
CA THR A 17 12.54 -28.07 7.39
C THR A 17 11.11 -28.50 7.09
N THR A 18 10.92 -29.30 6.04
CA THR A 18 9.59 -29.76 5.61
C THR A 18 9.69 -31.07 4.82
N THR A 19 8.58 -31.57 4.29
CA THR A 19 8.56 -32.74 3.39
C THR A 19 8.36 -32.34 1.94
N LEU A 20 8.83 -33.18 1.02
CA LEU A 20 8.60 -32.99 -0.41
C LEU A 20 7.11 -32.92 -0.76
N ASN A 21 6.28 -33.72 -0.08
CA ASN A 21 4.82 -33.72 -0.28
C ASN A 21 4.19 -32.39 0.09
N THR A 22 4.68 -31.72 1.15
CA THR A 22 4.21 -30.39 1.52
C THR A 22 4.47 -29.39 0.40
N LEU A 23 5.69 -29.35 -0.16
CA LEU A 23 6.02 -28.39 -1.22
C LEU A 23 5.29 -28.67 -2.53
N LYS A 24 4.94 -29.94 -2.79
CA LYS A 24 4.17 -30.37 -3.97
C LYS A 24 2.66 -30.32 -3.77
N LYS A 25 2.17 -29.86 -2.60
CA LYS A 25 0.74 -29.87 -2.26
C LYS A 25 -0.10 -29.05 -3.23
N CYS A 26 0.48 -27.99 -3.81
CA CYS A 26 -0.17 -27.15 -4.81
C CYS A 26 0.52 -27.35 -6.18
N PRO A 27 -0.01 -28.23 -7.05
CA PRO A 27 0.49 -28.38 -8.42
C PRO A 27 0.46 -27.05 -9.17
N GLY A 28 1.50 -26.79 -9.98
CA GLY A 28 1.65 -25.54 -10.74
C GLY A 28 2.18 -24.36 -9.93
N SER A 29 2.39 -24.49 -8.62
CA SER A 29 3.13 -23.50 -7.85
C SER A 29 4.64 -23.60 -8.11
N LYS A 30 5.38 -22.51 -7.94
CA LYS A 30 6.84 -22.50 -8.07
C LYS A 30 7.51 -23.54 -7.17
N LEU A 31 6.98 -23.72 -5.95
CA LEU A 31 7.49 -24.71 -5.01
C LEU A 31 7.30 -26.13 -5.55
N ALA A 32 6.15 -26.45 -6.14
CA ALA A 32 5.94 -27.77 -6.74
C ALA A 32 6.86 -27.98 -7.96
N GLU A 33 7.04 -26.95 -8.79
CA GLU A 33 7.89 -26.99 -9.99
C GLU A 33 9.36 -27.17 -9.67
N MET A 34 9.89 -26.49 -8.65
CA MET A 34 11.28 -26.65 -8.18
C MET A 34 11.62 -28.12 -7.89
N PHE A 35 10.64 -28.89 -7.41
CA PHE A 35 10.82 -30.29 -7.05
C PHE A 35 10.19 -31.27 -8.05
N SER A 36 9.80 -30.81 -9.23
CA SER A 36 9.22 -31.64 -10.29
C SER A 36 10.24 -32.58 -10.97
N GLY A 37 11.54 -32.34 -10.76
CA GLY A 37 12.64 -33.08 -11.38
C GLY A 37 13.09 -32.53 -12.73
N GLN A 38 12.40 -31.52 -13.28
CA GLN A 38 12.77 -30.87 -14.54
C GLN A 38 14.00 -29.96 -14.41
N PHE A 39 14.19 -29.37 -13.23
CA PHE A 39 15.32 -28.49 -12.94
C PHE A 39 16.00 -28.93 -11.64
N LYS A 40 17.33 -28.83 -11.58
CA LYS A 40 18.08 -29.00 -10.33
C LYS A 40 18.06 -27.66 -9.57
N PRO A 41 17.40 -27.56 -8.40
CA PRO A 41 17.42 -26.33 -7.63
C PRO A 41 18.83 -26.05 -7.11
N LYS A 42 19.17 -24.78 -6.96
CA LYS A 42 20.43 -24.37 -6.34
C LYS A 42 20.44 -24.81 -4.87
N THR A 43 21.63 -25.11 -4.36
CA THR A 43 21.85 -25.39 -2.94
C THR A 43 22.85 -24.41 -2.35
N ASP A 44 22.75 -24.16 -1.04
CA ASP A 44 23.78 -23.45 -0.30
C ASP A 44 25.00 -24.35 -0.01
N SER A 45 25.99 -23.82 0.71
CA SER A 45 27.22 -24.54 1.07
C SER A 45 27.01 -25.76 1.97
N GLU A 46 25.85 -25.87 2.61
CA GLU A 46 25.47 -27.01 3.47
C GLU A 46 24.55 -27.99 2.74
N GLY A 47 24.29 -27.78 1.44
CA GLY A 47 23.47 -28.66 0.61
C GLY A 47 21.96 -28.44 0.78
N ARG A 48 21.53 -27.36 1.44
CA ARG A 48 20.10 -27.01 1.57
C ARG A 48 19.61 -26.32 0.31
N TYR A 49 18.38 -26.60 -0.12
CA TYR A 49 17.83 -25.96 -1.31
C TYR A 49 17.64 -24.46 -1.08
N PHE A 50 18.25 -23.65 -1.92
CA PHE A 50 18.27 -22.21 -1.76
C PHE A 50 17.15 -21.54 -2.57
N ILE A 51 16.44 -20.63 -1.91
CA ILE A 51 15.46 -19.73 -2.50
C ILE A 51 15.92 -18.31 -2.24
N ASP A 52 16.16 -17.55 -3.31
CA ASP A 52 16.56 -16.14 -3.26
C ASP A 52 15.32 -15.25 -3.00
N ARG A 53 14.77 -15.38 -1.80
CA ARG A 53 13.58 -14.69 -1.33
C ARG A 53 13.67 -14.45 0.17
N GLU A 54 13.05 -13.38 0.68
CA GLU A 54 13.04 -13.12 2.12
C GLU A 54 12.24 -14.20 2.87
N GLY A 55 12.85 -14.80 3.90
CA GLY A 55 12.27 -15.93 4.63
C GLY A 55 11.17 -15.57 5.63
N THR A 56 11.10 -14.32 6.10
CA THR A 56 10.32 -13.87 7.27
C THR A 56 8.87 -14.39 7.28
N TYR A 57 8.21 -14.40 6.13
CA TYR A 57 6.81 -14.77 5.97
C TYR A 57 6.61 -16.17 5.37
N PHE A 58 7.69 -16.87 5.02
CA PHE A 58 7.63 -18.21 4.42
C PHE A 58 7.01 -19.26 5.35
N LYS A 59 7.10 -19.07 6.67
CA LYS A 59 6.39 -19.91 7.65
C LYS A 59 4.89 -20.00 7.41
N TYR A 60 4.24 -18.91 6.98
CA TYR A 60 2.80 -18.90 6.68
C TYR A 60 2.49 -19.65 5.39
N ILE A 61 3.38 -19.56 4.40
CA ILE A 61 3.30 -20.35 3.17
C ILE A 61 3.38 -21.85 3.49
N LEU A 62 4.34 -22.27 4.33
CA LEU A 62 4.45 -23.67 4.74
C LEU A 62 3.25 -24.13 5.56
N GLU A 63 2.75 -23.31 6.47
CA GLU A 63 1.59 -23.67 7.27
C GLU A 63 0.35 -23.88 6.39
N TYR A 64 0.12 -22.99 5.42
CA TYR A 64 -0.93 -23.18 4.44
C TYR A 64 -0.78 -24.49 3.66
N LEU A 65 0.42 -24.81 3.18
CA LEU A 65 0.66 -26.06 2.44
C LEU A 65 0.51 -27.32 3.31
N ARG A 66 0.60 -27.20 4.65
CA ARG A 66 0.44 -28.31 5.60
C ARG A 66 -1.03 -28.53 5.98
N SER A 67 -1.73 -27.46 6.33
CA SER A 67 -3.03 -27.53 7.01
C SER A 67 -4.16 -26.78 6.28
N SER A 68 -3.86 -26.13 5.15
CA SER A 68 -4.76 -25.22 4.43
C SER A 68 -5.24 -24.04 5.28
N LEU A 69 -4.51 -23.70 6.34
CA LEU A 69 -4.83 -22.58 7.24
C LEU A 69 -4.44 -21.25 6.60
N VAL A 70 -5.43 -20.40 6.36
CA VAL A 70 -5.23 -19.03 5.86
C VAL A 70 -4.69 -18.14 6.98
N PRO A 71 -3.64 -17.35 6.74
CA PRO A 71 -3.05 -16.47 7.76
C PRO A 71 -4.04 -15.37 8.18
N THR A 72 -4.05 -15.04 9.46
CA THR A 72 -4.82 -13.92 10.04
C THR A 72 -3.95 -12.74 10.43
N GLN A 73 -2.64 -12.88 10.30
CA GLN A 73 -1.63 -11.87 10.63
C GLN A 73 -0.72 -11.65 9.42
N PHE A 74 -0.16 -10.45 9.28
CA PHE A 74 0.74 -10.08 8.18
C PHE A 74 0.15 -10.37 6.79
N ILE A 75 -1.19 -10.27 6.66
CA ILE A 75 -1.95 -10.68 5.47
C ILE A 75 -1.39 -10.06 4.19
N GLN A 76 -1.03 -8.78 4.20
CA GLN A 76 -0.43 -8.10 3.04
C GLN A 76 0.91 -8.68 2.63
N ASP A 77 1.77 -9.02 3.58
CA ASP A 77 3.09 -9.57 3.27
C ASP A 77 2.99 -11.04 2.85
N VAL A 78 2.15 -11.83 3.51
CA VAL A 78 1.88 -13.21 3.07
C VAL A 78 1.22 -13.24 1.70
N TYR A 79 0.36 -12.28 1.36
CA TYR A 79 -0.22 -12.16 0.02
C TYR A 79 0.85 -11.94 -1.06
N LYS A 80 1.85 -11.08 -0.80
CA LYS A 80 3.00 -10.90 -1.72
C LYS A 80 3.77 -12.20 -1.92
N GLU A 81 4.00 -12.96 -0.85
CA GLU A 81 4.67 -14.26 -0.94
C GLU A 81 3.81 -15.31 -1.64
N ALA A 82 2.50 -15.36 -1.39
CA ALA A 82 1.59 -16.27 -2.08
C ALA A 82 1.56 -16.02 -3.59
N LEU A 83 1.58 -14.76 -4.02
CA LEU A 83 1.76 -14.38 -5.42
C LEU A 83 3.12 -14.80 -5.96
N PHE A 84 4.21 -14.56 -5.19
CA PHE A 84 5.55 -14.92 -5.61
C PHE A 84 5.70 -16.43 -5.84
N TYR A 85 5.20 -17.26 -4.93
CA TYR A 85 5.26 -18.72 -5.02
C TYR A 85 4.15 -19.32 -5.89
N GLU A 86 3.23 -18.50 -6.42
CA GLU A 86 2.13 -18.89 -7.30
C GLU A 86 1.21 -19.94 -6.64
N ILE A 87 0.85 -19.69 -5.37
CA ILE A 87 -0.07 -20.54 -4.60
C ILE A 87 -1.49 -20.00 -4.81
N GLU A 88 -2.02 -20.20 -6.01
CA GLU A 88 -3.31 -19.68 -6.47
C GLU A 88 -4.49 -19.86 -5.48
N PRO A 89 -4.68 -21.02 -4.82
CA PRO A 89 -5.75 -21.17 -3.85
C PRO A 89 -5.63 -20.21 -2.65
N LEU A 90 -4.40 -19.97 -2.17
CA LEU A 90 -4.16 -19.03 -1.07
C LEU A 90 -4.34 -17.58 -1.52
N VAL A 91 -3.85 -17.25 -2.72
CA VAL A 91 -4.02 -15.91 -3.33
C VAL A 91 -5.50 -15.53 -3.34
N LYS A 92 -6.38 -16.41 -3.86
CA LYS A 92 -7.83 -16.16 -3.92
C LYS A 92 -8.45 -15.99 -2.53
N GLN A 93 -8.09 -16.86 -1.59
CA GLN A 93 -8.60 -16.77 -0.21
C GLN A 93 -8.16 -15.48 0.49
N LEU A 94 -6.95 -14.99 0.20
CA LEU A 94 -6.46 -13.72 0.74
C LEU A 94 -7.14 -12.53 0.08
N GLU A 95 -7.41 -12.58 -1.22
CA GLU A 95 -8.15 -11.53 -1.95
C GLU A 95 -9.58 -11.33 -1.42
N ASP A 96 -10.20 -12.38 -0.89
CA ASP A 96 -11.51 -12.30 -0.23
C ASP A 96 -11.45 -11.71 1.19
N THR A 97 -10.25 -11.54 1.77
CA THR A 97 -10.13 -10.91 3.09
C THR A 97 -10.41 -9.41 3.02
N PRO A 98 -11.02 -8.80 4.06
CA PRO A 98 -11.36 -7.38 4.04
C PRO A 98 -10.18 -6.45 3.73
N GLN A 99 -8.98 -6.82 4.18
CA GLN A 99 -7.77 -6.00 4.03
C GLN A 99 -7.28 -5.97 2.58
N ILE A 100 -7.21 -7.13 1.92
CA ILE A 100 -6.77 -7.20 0.51
C ILE A 100 -7.88 -6.75 -0.42
N PHE A 101 -9.13 -7.19 -0.20
CA PHE A 101 -10.27 -6.76 -0.99
C PHE A 101 -10.43 -5.23 -0.95
N GLY A 102 -10.41 -4.64 0.25
CA GLY A 102 -10.55 -3.21 0.45
C GLY A 102 -9.46 -2.43 -0.28
N GLU A 103 -8.23 -2.93 -0.28
CA GLU A 103 -7.10 -2.33 -0.99
C GLU A 103 -7.21 -2.47 -2.52
N LEU A 104 -7.34 -3.71 -3.02
CA LEU A 104 -7.26 -4.03 -4.44
C LEU A 104 -8.50 -3.59 -5.23
N VAL A 105 -9.67 -3.68 -4.61
CA VAL A 105 -10.95 -3.39 -5.28
C VAL A 105 -11.44 -2.03 -4.83
N GLY A 106 -11.70 -1.84 -3.54
CA GLY A 106 -12.31 -0.60 -3.03
C GLY A 106 -11.45 0.64 -3.29
N ARG A 107 -10.28 0.69 -2.68
CA ARG A 107 -9.38 1.85 -2.70
C ARG A 107 -8.84 2.11 -4.10
N LYS A 108 -8.27 1.11 -4.77
CA LYS A 108 -7.72 1.29 -6.13
C LYS A 108 -8.77 1.76 -7.16
N GLN A 109 -9.98 1.20 -7.16
CA GLN A 109 -11.03 1.67 -8.07
C GLN A 109 -11.52 3.08 -7.73
N PHE A 110 -11.48 3.46 -6.46
CA PHE A 110 -11.75 4.84 -6.08
C PHE A 110 -10.67 5.78 -6.61
N LEU A 111 -9.39 5.49 -6.33
CA LEU A 111 -8.28 6.34 -6.73
C LEU A 111 -8.14 6.49 -8.25
N ALA A 112 -8.48 5.45 -9.02
CA ALA A 112 -8.52 5.53 -10.48
C ALA A 112 -9.55 6.56 -11.01
N ARG A 113 -10.51 6.99 -10.20
CA ARG A 113 -11.51 8.02 -10.53
C ARG A 113 -11.13 9.41 -10.01
N VAL A 114 -10.02 9.55 -9.28
CA VAL A 114 -9.51 10.83 -8.79
C VAL A 114 -8.44 11.32 -9.77
N PRO A 115 -8.68 12.44 -10.49
CA PRO A 115 -7.74 12.93 -11.50
C PRO A 115 -6.36 13.24 -10.91
N ASN A 116 -5.31 12.82 -11.61
CA ASN A 116 -3.91 13.10 -11.30
C ASN A 116 -3.49 12.72 -9.87
N TYR A 117 -4.13 11.70 -9.28
CA TYR A 117 -3.95 11.39 -7.86
C TYR A 117 -2.48 11.19 -7.48
N TYR A 118 -1.74 10.31 -8.17
CA TYR A 118 -0.35 10.03 -7.83
C TYR A 118 0.60 11.18 -8.17
N GLU A 119 0.35 11.89 -9.26
CA GLU A 119 1.09 13.09 -9.64
C GLU A 119 0.94 14.18 -8.57
N ASN A 120 -0.27 14.35 -8.03
CA ASN A 120 -0.54 15.29 -6.95
C ASN A 120 0.17 14.88 -5.64
N ILE A 121 0.24 13.59 -5.31
CA ILE A 121 1.04 13.10 -4.18
C ILE A 121 2.53 13.47 -4.34
N GLU A 122 3.09 13.30 -5.54
CA GLU A 122 4.48 13.70 -5.83
C GLU A 122 4.67 15.21 -5.65
N VAL A 123 3.74 16.03 -6.14
CA VAL A 123 3.78 17.48 -5.97
C VAL A 123 3.73 17.86 -4.48
N MET A 124 2.85 17.23 -3.68
CA MET A 124 2.79 17.46 -2.24
C MET A 124 4.15 17.20 -1.57
N ILE A 125 4.76 16.05 -1.85
CA ILE A 125 6.06 15.68 -1.27
C ILE A 125 7.15 16.66 -1.69
N ARG A 126 7.16 17.12 -2.95
CA ARG A 126 8.14 18.10 -3.45
C ARG A 126 8.00 19.45 -2.74
N ILE A 127 6.77 19.97 -2.61
CA ILE A 127 6.51 21.22 -1.88
C ILE A 127 6.96 21.08 -0.42
N ALA A 128 6.57 19.99 0.24
CA ALA A 128 6.95 19.74 1.62
C ALA A 128 8.48 19.70 1.81
N ARG A 129 9.21 19.02 0.92
CA ARG A 129 10.68 18.96 0.97
C ARG A 129 11.33 20.33 0.76
N ALA A 130 10.82 21.14 -0.18
CA ALA A 130 11.34 22.47 -0.44
C ALA A 130 11.18 23.40 0.78
N GLU A 131 10.11 23.23 1.54
CA GLU A 131 9.85 23.99 2.78
C GLU A 131 10.61 23.45 4.01
N ALA A 132 11.12 22.22 3.96
CA ALA A 132 11.80 21.55 5.08
C ALA A 132 13.19 22.13 5.41
N VAL A 133 13.75 22.98 4.54
CA VAL A 133 15.16 23.42 4.54
C VAL A 133 15.62 24.08 5.85
N ALA A 134 14.71 24.55 6.70
CA ALA A 134 15.03 25.10 8.03
C ALA A 134 13.99 24.79 9.13
N SER A 135 13.10 23.82 8.92
CA SER A 135 11.98 23.57 9.83
C SER A 135 11.71 22.09 10.03
N ARG A 136 11.48 21.69 11.29
CA ARG A 136 11.06 20.32 11.66
C ARG A 136 9.76 19.94 10.94
N HIS A 137 8.92 20.93 10.65
CA HIS A 137 7.63 20.74 10.01
C HIS A 137 7.48 21.61 8.76
N SER A 138 6.91 21.04 7.71
CA SER A 138 6.48 21.76 6.50
C SER A 138 4.99 21.58 6.28
N ASN A 139 4.36 22.50 5.57
CA ASN A 139 2.91 22.56 5.46
C ASN A 139 2.48 22.61 4.00
N VAL A 140 1.70 21.62 3.57
CA VAL A 140 1.11 21.63 2.23
C VAL A 140 -0.38 21.90 2.35
N ILE A 141 -0.86 22.94 1.65
CA ILE A 141 -2.29 23.21 1.54
C ILE A 141 -2.85 22.42 0.36
N VAL A 142 -3.95 21.74 0.61
CA VAL A 142 -4.65 20.90 -0.37
C VAL A 142 -6.07 21.43 -0.55
N CYS A 143 -6.49 21.77 -1.78
CA CYS A 143 -7.92 21.91 -2.10
C CYS A 143 -8.47 20.56 -2.55
N VAL A 144 -9.51 20.10 -1.87
CA VAL A 144 -10.27 18.91 -2.26
C VAL A 144 -11.63 19.36 -2.77
N VAL A 145 -11.91 19.04 -4.03
CA VAL A 145 -13.20 19.33 -4.66
C VAL A 145 -13.93 18.02 -4.90
N LYS A 146 -15.12 17.86 -4.31
CA LYS A 146 -15.88 16.61 -4.45
C LYS A 146 -16.69 16.55 -5.75
N THR A 147 -17.32 17.66 -6.12
CA THR A 147 -18.31 17.73 -7.21
C THR A 147 -17.94 18.82 -8.22
N GLU A 148 -18.47 18.72 -9.44
CA GLU A 148 -18.31 19.75 -10.47
C GLU A 148 -18.90 21.11 -10.03
N GLU A 149 -20.02 21.08 -9.29
CA GLU A 149 -20.67 22.29 -8.77
C GLU A 149 -19.77 23.06 -7.78
N ASP A 150 -18.91 22.34 -7.06
CA ASP A 150 -18.00 22.93 -6.09
C ASP A 150 -16.73 23.47 -6.74
N VAL A 151 -16.47 23.21 -8.02
CA VAL A 151 -15.28 23.71 -8.73
C VAL A 151 -15.27 25.24 -8.75
N ALA A 152 -16.39 25.88 -9.09
CA ALA A 152 -16.49 27.34 -9.11
C ALA A 152 -16.31 27.93 -7.70
N LYS A 153 -16.91 27.29 -6.69
CA LYS A 153 -16.82 27.72 -5.28
C LYS A 153 -15.39 27.59 -4.73
N CYS A 154 -14.69 26.47 -4.98
CA CYS A 154 -13.27 26.35 -4.59
C CYS A 154 -12.42 27.35 -5.38
N GLN A 155 -12.72 27.65 -6.65
CA GLN A 155 -11.94 28.62 -7.42
C GLN A 155 -12.05 30.04 -6.84
N ASP A 156 -13.25 30.46 -6.45
CA ASP A 156 -13.47 31.75 -5.79
C ASP A 156 -12.74 31.79 -4.43
N ALA A 157 -12.80 30.70 -3.66
CA ALA A 157 -12.12 30.59 -2.38
C ALA A 157 -10.58 30.56 -2.53
N LEU A 158 -10.05 29.90 -3.56
CA LEU A 158 -8.64 29.92 -3.92
C LEU A 158 -8.17 31.35 -4.26
N ASN A 159 -9.04 32.15 -4.87
CA ASN A 159 -8.72 33.53 -5.21
C ASN A 159 -8.63 34.45 -3.99
N THR A 160 -9.24 34.08 -2.86
CA THR A 160 -9.21 34.85 -1.61
C THR A 160 -8.13 34.38 -0.64
N LEU A 161 -7.45 33.25 -0.89
CA LEU A 161 -6.31 32.83 -0.09
C LEU A 161 -5.11 33.78 -0.28
N ASP A 162 -4.50 34.17 0.84
CA ASP A 162 -3.25 34.96 0.89
C ASP A 162 -1.99 34.11 0.64
N THR A 163 -2.18 32.84 0.28
CA THR A 163 -1.10 31.87 -0.03
C THR A 163 -0.78 31.91 -1.52
N ASP A 164 0.47 31.65 -1.90
CA ASP A 164 0.82 31.46 -3.31
C ASP A 164 -0.02 30.32 -3.89
N LYS A 165 -0.87 30.63 -4.86
CA LYS A 165 -1.76 29.68 -5.53
C LYS A 165 -1.01 28.51 -6.14
N LYS A 166 0.28 28.69 -6.47
CA LYS A 166 1.15 27.63 -6.99
C LYS A 166 1.55 26.58 -5.96
N SER A 167 1.39 26.87 -4.67
CA SER A 167 1.71 25.96 -3.57
C SER A 167 0.50 25.13 -3.10
N VAL A 168 -0.69 25.36 -3.67
CA VAL A 168 -1.90 24.59 -3.34
C VAL A 168 -2.03 23.41 -4.28
N VAL A 169 -2.09 22.20 -3.72
CA VAL A 169 -2.33 20.97 -4.48
C VAL A 169 -3.82 20.68 -4.57
N LYS A 170 -4.34 20.39 -5.77
CA LYS A 170 -5.78 20.19 -5.97
C LYS A 170 -6.10 18.73 -6.29
N PHE A 171 -7.03 18.14 -5.54
CA PHE A 171 -7.62 16.85 -5.86
C PHE A 171 -9.09 16.99 -6.25
N GLY A 172 -9.50 16.19 -7.24
CA GLY A 172 -10.87 16.17 -7.76
C GLY A 172 -11.14 17.21 -8.84
N PRO A 173 -12.40 17.32 -9.30
CA PRO A 173 -13.57 16.55 -8.85
C PRO A 173 -13.50 15.06 -9.17
N TRP A 174 -14.27 14.24 -8.44
CA TRP A 174 -14.43 12.81 -8.75
C TRP A 174 -15.87 12.35 -8.64
N LYS A 175 -16.27 11.47 -9.55
CA LYS A 175 -17.61 10.87 -9.59
C LYS A 175 -17.60 9.46 -8.98
N ALA A 176 -17.49 9.39 -7.66
CA ALA A 176 -17.58 8.14 -6.89
C ALA A 176 -18.20 8.37 -5.50
N THR A 177 -18.66 7.29 -4.86
CA THR A 177 -19.26 7.29 -3.51
C THR A 177 -18.33 7.79 -2.40
N PRO A 178 -17.02 7.46 -2.37
CA PRO A 178 -16.15 7.88 -1.27
C PRO A 178 -16.11 9.39 -1.05
N SER A 179 -16.09 9.77 0.22
CA SER A 179 -16.13 11.12 0.74
C SER A 179 -14.78 11.83 0.66
N ILE A 180 -14.76 13.11 1.04
CA ILE A 180 -13.52 13.88 1.20
C ILE A 180 -12.63 13.22 2.27
N GLY A 181 -13.20 12.74 3.37
CA GLY A 181 -12.45 12.05 4.43
C GLY A 181 -11.73 10.81 3.90
N ASP A 182 -12.44 9.99 3.12
CA ASP A 182 -11.85 8.79 2.51
C ASP A 182 -10.66 9.13 1.61
N LEU A 183 -10.73 10.24 0.86
CA LEU A 183 -9.61 10.71 0.04
C LEU A 183 -8.43 11.18 0.90
N LEU A 184 -8.67 11.92 1.97
CA LEU A 184 -7.62 12.41 2.87
C LEU A 184 -6.88 11.24 3.54
N ASP A 185 -7.62 10.21 3.95
CA ASP A 185 -7.05 8.97 4.48
C ASP A 185 -6.21 8.24 3.42
N CYS A 186 -6.68 8.17 2.17
CA CYS A 186 -5.88 7.59 1.08
C CYS A 186 -4.58 8.35 0.83
N ILE A 187 -4.65 9.69 0.77
CA ILE A 187 -3.48 10.55 0.60
C ILE A 187 -2.49 10.30 1.73
N LYS A 188 -3.00 10.19 2.97
CA LYS A 188 -2.18 9.88 4.15
C LYS A 188 -1.47 8.54 4.01
N ILE A 189 -2.22 7.47 3.73
CA ILE A 189 -1.70 6.12 3.57
C ILE A 189 -0.57 6.07 2.53
N ASP A 190 -0.78 6.69 1.35
CA ASP A 190 0.20 6.60 0.26
C ASP A 190 1.45 7.45 0.49
N ILE A 191 1.34 8.56 1.24
CA ILE A 191 2.51 9.36 1.65
C ILE A 191 3.29 8.64 2.77
N GLU A 192 2.60 8.04 3.74
CA GLU A 192 3.21 7.24 4.81
C GLU A 192 3.91 6.00 4.26
N ALA A 193 3.34 5.33 3.25
CA ALA A 193 3.96 4.22 2.53
C ALA A 193 5.29 4.61 1.85
N ARG A 194 5.54 5.91 1.64
CA ARG A 194 6.80 6.45 1.10
C ARG A 194 7.78 6.91 2.20
N GLY A 195 7.50 6.57 3.46
CA GLY A 195 8.37 6.84 4.61
C GLY A 195 8.21 8.24 5.22
N HIS A 196 7.18 8.99 4.86
CA HIS A 196 6.92 10.32 5.41
C HIS A 196 5.97 10.25 6.61
N LYS A 197 6.23 11.01 7.68
CA LYS A 197 5.31 11.15 8.82
C LYS A 197 4.42 12.37 8.61
N ILE A 198 3.10 12.16 8.55
CA ILE A 198 2.16 13.24 8.28
C ILE A 198 0.88 13.16 9.11
N PHE A 199 0.22 14.31 9.27
CA PHE A 199 -1.18 14.39 9.67
C PHE A 199 -1.87 15.50 8.89
N HIS A 200 -3.20 15.49 8.85
CA HIS A 200 -3.97 16.55 8.22
C HIS A 200 -5.01 17.14 9.17
N GLN A 201 -5.39 18.38 8.91
CA GLN A 201 -6.47 19.08 9.60
C GLN A 201 -7.18 20.01 8.62
N THR A 202 -8.42 20.38 8.94
CA THR A 202 -9.13 21.43 8.20
C THR A 202 -8.32 22.73 8.24
N HIS A 203 -8.18 23.40 7.11
CA HIS A 203 -7.51 24.69 7.03
C HIS A 203 -8.51 25.81 7.25
N VAL A 204 -8.34 26.57 8.34
CA VAL A 204 -9.14 27.76 8.64
C VAL A 204 -8.28 28.99 8.31
N ALA A 205 -8.71 29.79 7.34
CA ALA A 205 -8.05 31.05 7.01
C ALA A 205 -8.40 32.12 8.05
N GLU A 206 -7.39 32.65 8.75
CA GLU A 206 -7.58 33.78 9.67
C GLU A 206 -7.64 35.09 8.88
N LYS A 207 -8.85 35.60 8.59
CA LYS A 207 -9.17 37.05 8.59
C LYS A 207 -10.65 37.34 8.35
N GLY A 208 -11.26 37.98 9.35
CA GLY A 208 -12.23 39.08 9.24
C GLY A 208 -13.44 38.94 8.32
N PHE A 209 -14.63 38.85 8.95
CA PHE A 209 -15.94 39.19 8.37
C PHE A 209 -16.38 38.41 7.12
N ARG A 210 -16.56 37.10 7.29
CA ARG A 210 -17.73 36.29 6.91
C ARG A 210 -17.29 34.84 7.02
N LEU A 211 -17.63 34.18 8.13
CA LEU A 211 -17.51 32.72 8.24
C LEU A 211 -18.41 32.06 7.18
N LYS A 212 -17.89 31.87 5.97
CA LYS A 212 -18.24 30.71 5.16
C LYS A 212 -17.06 29.78 5.35
N SER A 213 -17.26 28.67 6.07
CA SER A 213 -16.24 27.63 6.11
C SER A 213 -16.03 27.17 4.67
N TYR A 214 -14.87 27.45 4.10
CA TYR A 214 -14.51 26.88 2.82
C TYR A 214 -13.99 25.48 3.14
N ASP A 215 -14.91 24.53 3.28
CA ASP A 215 -14.67 23.10 3.61
C ASP A 215 -13.84 22.35 2.55
N PHE A 216 -13.23 23.09 1.62
CA PHE A 216 -12.41 22.59 0.53
C PHE A 216 -10.93 22.49 0.90
N PHE A 217 -10.45 23.25 1.89
CA PHE A 217 -9.02 23.36 2.17
C PHE A 217 -8.60 22.54 3.39
N PHE A 218 -7.53 21.77 3.20
CA PHE A 218 -6.92 20.95 4.22
C PHE A 218 -5.43 21.24 4.29
N LYS A 219 -4.89 21.26 5.51
CA LYS A 219 -3.47 21.45 5.76
C LYS A 219 -2.85 20.10 6.12
N PHE A 220 -1.92 19.64 5.30
CA PHE A 220 -1.07 18.48 5.59
C PHE A 220 0.25 18.95 6.20
N VAL A 221 0.57 18.41 7.37
CA VAL A 221 1.79 18.74 8.11
C VAL A 221 2.75 17.56 8.00
N PHE A 222 3.92 17.79 7.43
CA PHE A 222 5.00 16.80 7.35
C PHE A 222 5.97 16.99 8.51
N THR A 223 6.47 15.89 9.08
CA THR A 223 7.48 15.89 10.16
C THR A 223 8.76 15.21 9.67
N TRP A 224 9.90 15.90 9.76
CA TRP A 224 11.16 15.49 9.09
C TRP A 224 12.18 14.80 9.99
N TRP A 225 12.29 15.22 11.25
CA TRP A 225 13.07 14.59 12.33
C TRP A 225 12.26 14.72 13.61
#